data_AF-A0A350LU46-F1
#
_entry.id   AF-A0A350LU46-F1
#
_cell.length_a   1.000
_cell.length_b   1.000
_cell.length_c   1.000
_cell.angle_alpha   90.00
_cell.angle_beta   90.00
_cell.angle_gamma   90.00
#
_symmetry.space_group_name_H-M   'P 1'
#
loop_
_entity.id
_entity.type
_entity.pdbx_description
1 polymer ?
#
loop_
_entity_poly.entity_id
_entity_poly.type
_entity_poly.pdbx_seq_one_letter_code
_entity_poly.pdbx_strand_id
1 'polypeptide(L)'
;MASKKDTWRELAEAELKGRPLEDLTWHTLEGIAVEPLYTEEDVEGLPHMGSIPGQAPFTRGVKATMYAGRPWTIRQYAGFSTAEES
;
A
#
# COMPACT_ATOMS: atom_id res chain seq x y z
N MET A 1 27.85 5.64 6.47
CA MET A 1 27.01 6.50 5.61
C MET A 1 25.70 6.70 6.36
N ALA A 2 25.18 7.92 6.45
CA ALA A 2 23.86 8.15 7.04
C ALA A 2 22.79 7.40 6.23
N SER A 3 21.75 6.89 6.88
CA SER A 3 20.61 6.28 6.17
C SER A 3 19.92 7.36 5.33
N LYS A 4 19.27 6.97 4.23
CA LYS A 4 18.41 7.88 3.46
C LYS A 4 17.32 8.51 4.32
N LYS A 5 16.83 7.77 5.33
CA LYS A 5 15.86 8.28 6.31
C LYS A 5 16.44 9.38 7.19
N ASP A 6 17.71 9.25 7.59
CA ASP A 6 18.39 10.30 8.38
C ASP A 6 18.60 11.56 7.55
N THR A 7 19.07 11.43 6.31
CA THR A 7 19.21 12.56 5.39
C THR A 7 17.86 13.24 5.13
N TRP A 8 16.79 12.47 4.94
CA TRP A 8 15.45 13.04 4.79
C TRP A 8 14.97 13.75 6.05
N ARG A 9 15.22 13.18 7.24
CA ARG A 9 14.85 13.79 8.53
C ARG A 9 15.46 15.18 8.68
N GLU A 10 16.76 15.31 8.41
CA GLU A 10 17.46 16.60 8.49
C GLU A 10 16.86 17.65 7.57
N LEU A 11 16.51 17.27 6.33
CA LEU A 11 15.88 18.17 5.37
C LEU A 11 14.47 18.57 5.81
N ALA A 12 13.67 17.60 6.25
CA ALA A 12 12.29 17.83 6.69
C ALA A 12 12.24 18.72 7.94
N GLU A 13 13.11 18.50 8.92
CA GLU A 13 13.20 19.33 10.13
C GLU A 13 13.53 20.79 9.79
N ALA A 14 14.43 21.02 8.83
CA ALA A 14 14.75 22.36 8.35
C ALA A 14 13.54 23.05 7.69
N GLU A 15 12.75 22.31 6.91
CA GLU A 15 11.57 22.82 6.21
C GLU A 15 10.37 23.08 7.14
N LEU A 16 10.23 22.29 8.20
CA LEU A 16 9.11 22.36 9.14
C LEU A 16 9.16 23.58 10.07
N LYS A 17 10.29 24.30 10.14
CA LYS A 17 10.45 25.57 10.87
C LYS A 17 9.91 25.51 12.31
N GLY A 18 10.19 24.41 13.01
CA GLY A 18 9.80 24.20 14.41
C GLY A 18 8.47 23.48 14.61
N ARG A 19 7.75 23.10 13.54
CA ARG A 19 6.71 22.07 13.65
C ARG A 19 7.36 20.70 13.90
N PRO A 20 6.78 19.85 14.75
CA PRO A 20 7.37 18.56 15.05
C PRO A 20 7.24 17.61 13.85
N LEU A 21 8.24 16.75 13.65
CA LEU A 21 8.26 15.81 12.53
C LEU A 21 7.11 14.79 12.61
N GLU A 22 6.66 14.46 13.83
CA GLU A 22 5.51 13.57 14.06
C GLU A 22 4.20 14.06 13.44
N ASP A 23 4.02 15.38 13.25
CA ASP A 23 2.85 15.96 12.56
C ASP A 23 2.69 15.42 11.14
N LEU A 24 3.77 14.92 10.53
CA LEU A 24 3.76 14.36 9.18
C LEU A 24 3.30 12.90 9.14
N THR A 25 3.18 12.24 10.29
CA THR A 25 2.70 10.85 10.36
C THR A 25 1.19 10.82 10.24
N TRP A 26 0.68 10.08 9.26
CA TRP A 26 -0.75 9.91 9.09
C TRP A 26 -1.26 8.72 9.91
N HIS A 27 -2.09 9.02 10.91
CA HIS A 27 -2.84 8.01 11.64
C HIS A 27 -4.16 7.70 10.92
N THR A 28 -4.19 6.55 10.26
CA THR A 28 -5.38 6.05 9.54
C THR A 28 -6.49 5.64 10.51
N LEU A 29 -7.73 5.52 10.01
CA LEU A 29 -8.87 5.04 10.80
C LEU A 29 -8.68 3.58 11.24
N GLU A 30 -7.88 2.84 10.50
CA GLU A 30 -7.49 1.46 10.78
C GLU A 30 -6.45 1.35 11.91
N GLY A 31 -5.97 2.46 12.47
CA GLY A 31 -4.99 2.49 13.56
C GLY A 31 -3.54 2.29 13.09
N ILE A 32 -3.28 2.42 11.79
CA ILE A 32 -1.94 2.30 11.20
C ILE A 32 -1.31 3.70 11.14
N ALA A 33 -0.09 3.82 11.68
CA ALA A 33 0.75 5.01 11.55
C ALA A 33 1.54 4.93 10.24
N VAL A 34 1.13 5.72 9.25
CA VAL A 34 1.79 5.79 7.94
C VAL A 34 2.92 6.80 8.02
N GLU A 35 4.15 6.33 7.88
CA GLU A 35 5.35 7.16 7.87
C GLU A 35 5.37 8.08 6.63
N PRO A 36 5.88 9.31 6.75
CA PRO A 36 5.96 10.27 5.64
C PRO A 36 6.99 9.89 4.57
N LEU A 37 7.90 8.95 4.86
CA LEU A 37 8.86 8.40 3.90
C LEU A 37 9.11 6.91 4.19
N TYR A 38 9.03 6.10 3.14
CA TYR A 38 9.50 4.71 3.14
C TYR A 38 10.68 4.56 2.17
N THR A 39 11.64 3.70 2.50
CA THR A 39 12.86 3.43 1.72
C THR A 39 13.05 1.92 1.50
N GLU A 40 14.13 1.53 0.84
CA GLU A 40 14.48 0.12 0.69
C GLU A 40 14.68 -0.62 2.03
N GLU A 41 15.03 0.11 3.10
CA GLU A 41 15.22 -0.45 4.44
C GLU A 41 13.90 -0.99 5.01
N ASP A 42 12.75 -0.38 4.64
CA ASP A 42 11.43 -0.78 5.13
C ASP A 42 10.90 -2.08 4.51
N VAL A 43 11.49 -2.50 3.40
CA VAL A 43 11.12 -3.76 2.73
C VAL A 43 12.15 -4.87 2.95
N GLU A 44 13.23 -4.58 3.68
CA GLU A 44 14.28 -5.54 3.97
C GLU A 44 13.73 -6.69 4.85
N GLY A 45 14.02 -7.93 4.46
CA GLY A 45 13.61 -9.11 5.22
C GLY A 45 12.11 -9.44 5.16
N LEU A 46 11.29 -8.70 4.40
CA LEU A 46 9.87 -9.02 4.26
C LEU A 46 9.67 -10.40 3.60
N PRO A 47 8.95 -11.35 4.25
CA PRO A 47 8.93 -12.75 3.86
C PRO A 47 8.27 -13.02 2.50
N HIS A 48 7.47 -12.07 2.01
CA HIS A 48 6.70 -12.20 0.78
C HIS A 48 7.36 -11.52 -0.44
N MET A 49 8.51 -10.85 -0.28
CA MET A 49 9.17 -10.12 -1.37
C MET A 49 9.65 -11.03 -2.51
N GLY A 50 10.02 -12.28 -2.20
CA GLY A 50 10.40 -13.30 -3.19
C GLY A 50 9.25 -14.11 -3.76
N SER A 51 7.99 -13.82 -3.38
CA SER A 51 6.84 -14.61 -3.83
C SER A 51 6.43 -14.32 -5.28
N ILE A 52 5.72 -15.27 -5.88
CA ILE A 52 5.14 -15.17 -7.23
C ILE A 52 3.61 -15.33 -7.18
N PRO A 53 2.87 -14.69 -8.10
CA PRO A 53 1.43 -14.88 -8.20
C PRO A 53 1.09 -16.35 -8.53
N GLY A 54 -0.04 -16.84 -8.03
CA GLY A 54 -0.47 -18.23 -8.23
C GLY A 54 0.17 -19.25 -7.29
N GLN A 55 1.01 -18.82 -6.34
CA GLN A 55 1.62 -19.68 -5.32
C GLN A 55 1.30 -19.15 -3.90
N ALA A 56 1.07 -20.07 -2.95
CA ALA A 56 0.87 -19.72 -1.55
C ALA A 56 2.06 -18.90 -1.01
N PRO A 57 1.83 -17.87 -0.17
CA PRO A 57 0.55 -17.49 0.47
C PRO A 57 -0.36 -16.58 -0.38
N PHE A 58 -0.12 -16.48 -1.69
CA PHE A 58 -0.94 -15.73 -2.65
C PHE A 58 -1.01 -14.21 -2.42
N THR A 59 -0.07 -13.62 -1.67
CA THR A 59 0.02 -12.16 -1.46
C THR A 59 0.04 -11.38 -2.77
N ARG A 60 0.66 -11.94 -3.83
CA ARG A 60 0.74 -11.32 -5.17
C ARG A 60 -0.39 -11.72 -6.13
N GLY A 61 -1.36 -12.49 -5.65
CA GLY A 61 -2.52 -12.94 -6.41
C GLY A 61 -2.65 -14.46 -6.51
N VAL A 62 -3.88 -14.93 -6.71
CA VAL A 62 -4.25 -16.37 -6.72
C VAL A 62 -4.06 -17.06 -8.07
N LYS A 63 -3.78 -16.32 -9.15
CA LYS A 63 -3.54 -16.86 -10.51
C LYS A 63 -2.17 -16.41 -11.01
N ALA A 64 -1.42 -17.31 -11.65
CA ALA A 64 -0.08 -16.98 -12.16
C ALA A 64 -0.07 -15.82 -13.18
N THR A 65 -1.10 -15.72 -14.03
CA THR A 65 -1.19 -14.70 -15.10
C THR A 65 -1.96 -13.45 -14.70
N MET A 66 -2.69 -13.48 -13.58
CA MET A 66 -3.60 -12.40 -13.12
C MET A 66 -4.34 -11.72 -14.29
N TYR A 67 -4.30 -10.39 -14.36
CA TYR A 67 -5.02 -9.60 -15.34
C TYR A 67 -4.31 -9.50 -16.71
N ALA A 68 -3.08 -10.00 -16.84
CA ALA A 68 -2.42 -10.12 -18.14
C ALA A 68 -3.05 -11.24 -18.99
N GLY A 69 -3.61 -12.28 -18.36
CA GLY A 69 -4.34 -13.35 -19.05
C GLY A 69 -5.83 -13.06 -19.26
N ARG A 70 -6.52 -12.58 -18.20
CA ARG A 70 -7.92 -12.16 -18.26
C ARG A 70 -8.17 -11.03 -17.25
N PRO A 71 -8.69 -9.87 -17.66
CA PRO A 71 -9.04 -8.78 -16.73
C PRO A 71 -10.04 -9.20 -15.65
N TRP A 72 -10.16 -8.39 -14.60
CA TRP A 72 -11.19 -8.59 -13.58
C TRP A 72 -12.58 -8.53 -14.21
N THR A 73 -13.53 -9.28 -13.63
CA THR A 73 -14.92 -9.23 -14.11
C THR A 73 -15.57 -7.95 -13.63
N ILE A 74 -16.10 -7.14 -14.55
CA ILE A 74 -17.00 -6.03 -14.19
C ILE A 74 -18.31 -6.65 -13.72
N ARG A 75 -18.68 -6.39 -12.47
CA ARG A 75 -19.93 -6.88 -11.86
C ARG A 75 -20.75 -5.69 -11.38
N GLN A 76 -21.50 -5.10 -12.30
CA GLN A 76 -22.50 -4.11 -11.92
C GLN A 76 -23.67 -4.84 -11.25
N TYR A 77 -23.93 -4.48 -10.00
CA TYR A 77 -25.16 -4.86 -9.33
C TYR A 77 -26.26 -3.91 -9.81
N ALA A 78 -26.77 -4.19 -11.00
CA ALA A 78 -27.94 -3.55 -11.56
C ALA A 78 -29.16 -4.42 -11.27
N GLY A 79 -30.27 -3.77 -10.97
CA GLY A 79 -31.55 -4.39 -10.69
C GLY A 79 -32.59 -3.30 -10.53
N PHE A 80 -33.85 -3.63 -10.75
CA PHE A 80 -34.97 -2.72 -10.58
C PHE A 80 -35.71 -3.05 -9.28
N SER A 81 -36.51 -2.11 -8.79
CA SER A 81 -37.17 -2.24 -7.48
C SER A 81 -38.24 -3.33 -7.43
N THR A 82 -38.62 -3.92 -8.57
CA THR A 82 -39.58 -5.02 -8.65
C THR A 82 -38.95 -6.25 -9.31
N ALA A 83 -39.42 -7.42 -8.91
CA ALA A 83 -38.97 -8.68 -9.48
C ALA A 83 -39.34 -8.83 -10.96
N GLU A 84 -40.40 -8.15 -11.42
CA GLU A 84 -40.83 -8.18 -12.84
C GLU A 84 -39.92 -7.34 -13.74
N GLU A 85 -39.26 -6.32 -13.20
CA GLU A 85 -38.39 -5.40 -13.94
C GLU A 85 -36.90 -5.77 -13.84
N SER A 86 -36.54 -6.74 -12.99
CA SER A 86 -35.14 -7.14 -12.68
C SER A 86 -34.53 -8.16 -13.63
#